data_AF-A0A1M7TDP3-F1
#
_entry.id   AF-A0A1M7TDP3-F1
#
_cell.length_a   1.000
_cell.length_b   1.000
_cell.length_c   1.000
_cell.angle_alpha   90.00
_cell.angle_beta   90.00
_cell.angle_gamma   90.00
#
_symmetry.space_group_name_H-M   'P 1'
#
loop_
_entity.id
_entity.type
_entity.pdbx_description
1 polymer ?
#
loop_
_entity_poly.entity_id
_entity_poly.type
_entity_poly.pdbx_seq_one_letter_code
_entity_poly.pdbx_strand_id
1 'polypeptide(L)'
;MHAAEKDLEKILQSILDELLKEGSSFSAKNLPGEKETMISDAFRDIPAHELGQEDMVTLMPADEVLVSKPVNLEAIKAMKATTPARIGIGRAGARMKTASLLKFLADHAVAQDAVFTDVSPEFLNRMNLFAVQSSAQDKEGFLTHPELGRRLSKEAIQIITQKCEKDIQVQIIVVDGLSSSAIEANIPDLLPALTQGLAVAGIKMGTPFFIRYGRVWVEDQVANLLNADMIISLIGERPGLGTAESLSAYMIYRPDETTVEADRTVISNIHKGGIPPAEAGAHLTDVIKQVLKAKASGVRLTQMG
;
A
#
# COMPACT_ATOMS: atom_id res chain seq x y z
N MET A 1 -37.61 21.91 15.18
CA MET A 1 -37.65 20.57 14.58
C MET A 1 -39.03 20.20 14.01
N HIS A 2 -40.15 20.44 14.69
CA HIS A 2 -41.49 20.07 14.20
C HIS A 2 -42.09 20.87 13.02
N ALA A 3 -41.47 21.96 12.57
CA ALA A 3 -41.98 22.75 11.44
C ALA A 3 -41.54 22.18 10.07
N ALA A 4 -40.30 21.67 9.99
CA ALA A 4 -39.73 21.14 8.74
C ALA A 4 -40.33 19.78 8.33
N GLU A 5 -40.74 18.96 9.29
CA GLU A 5 -41.45 17.69 9.05
C GLU A 5 -42.83 17.91 8.42
N LYS A 6 -43.57 18.93 8.88
CA LYS A 6 -44.90 19.26 8.37
C LYS A 6 -44.88 19.83 6.95
N ASP A 7 -43.79 20.50 6.57
CA ASP A 7 -43.62 20.98 5.20
C ASP A 7 -43.28 19.83 4.23
N LEU A 8 -42.53 18.82 4.69
CA LEU A 8 -42.22 17.64 3.89
C LEU A 8 -43.47 16.77 3.63
N GLU A 9 -44.33 16.60 4.64
CA GLU A 9 -45.60 15.89 4.49
C GLU A 9 -46.54 16.59 3.49
N LYS A 10 -46.60 17.92 3.51
CA LYS A 10 -47.40 18.69 2.53
C LYS A 10 -46.90 18.55 1.10
N ILE A 11 -45.57 18.51 0.91
CA ILE A 11 -44.96 18.33 -0.42
C ILE A 11 -45.24 16.92 -0.94
N LEU A 12 -45.14 15.89 -0.10
CA LEU A 12 -45.51 14.52 -0.46
C LEU A 12 -46.99 14.40 -0.84
N GLN A 13 -47.87 15.07 -0.09
CA GLN A 13 -49.30 15.08 -0.36
C GLN A 13 -49.62 15.75 -1.71
N SER A 14 -48.96 16.86 -2.04
CA SER A 14 -49.19 17.55 -3.32
C SER A 14 -48.71 16.73 -4.52
N ILE A 15 -47.59 16.01 -4.39
CA ILE A 15 -47.06 15.11 -5.43
C ILE A 15 -48.02 13.95 -5.67
N LEU A 16 -48.60 13.37 -4.60
CA LEU A 16 -49.59 12.31 -4.69
C LEU A 16 -50.89 12.76 -5.37
N ASP A 17 -51.36 13.96 -5.07
CA ASP A 17 -52.55 14.54 -5.70
C ASP A 17 -52.34 14.87 -7.19
N GLU A 18 -51.11 15.21 -7.59
CA GLU A 18 -50.73 15.43 -8.98
C GLU A 18 -50.70 14.13 -9.78
N LEU A 19 -50.15 13.06 -9.20
CA LEU A 19 -50.12 11.72 -9.79
C LEU A 19 -51.51 11.09 -9.95
N LEU A 20 -52.46 11.45 -9.06
CA LEU A 20 -53.85 10.98 -9.15
C LEU A 20 -54.67 11.73 -10.22
N LYS A 21 -54.30 12.96 -10.57
CA LYS A 21 -54.94 13.73 -11.65
C LYS A 21 -54.56 13.24 -13.05
N GLU A 22 -53.41 12.58 -13.22
CA GLU A 22 -52.93 12.09 -14.52
C GLU A 22 -53.50 10.73 -14.95
N GLY A 23 -54.46 10.16 -14.20
CA GLY A 23 -55.34 9.11 -14.75
C GLY A 23 -54.74 7.70 -14.83
N SER A 24 -53.73 7.35 -14.03
CA SER A 24 -53.30 5.96 -13.84
C SER A 24 -54.09 5.29 -12.71
N SER A 25 -55.03 4.42 -13.08
CA SER A 25 -55.86 3.66 -12.15
C SER A 25 -55.06 2.60 -11.38
N PHE A 26 -54.91 2.76 -10.07
CA PHE A 26 -54.52 1.69 -9.15
C PHE A 26 -55.75 1.23 -8.37
N SER A 27 -56.19 0.00 -8.63
CA SER A 27 -57.23 -0.66 -7.83
C SER A 27 -56.65 -1.09 -6.49
N ALA A 28 -57.28 -0.62 -5.40
CA ALA A 28 -56.94 -0.93 -4.02
C ALA A 28 -57.37 -2.36 -3.61
N LYS A 29 -56.84 -3.36 -4.31
CA LYS A 29 -56.87 -4.78 -3.92
C LYS A 29 -55.51 -5.38 -4.23
N ASN A 30 -54.55 -5.16 -3.34
CA ASN A 30 -53.44 -6.06 -3.03
C ASN A 30 -52.60 -5.37 -1.94
N LEU A 31 -52.70 -5.87 -0.71
CA LEU A 31 -51.73 -5.54 0.33
C LEU A 31 -50.37 -6.12 -0.09
N PRO A 32 -49.25 -5.37 0.00
CA PRO A 32 -47.97 -5.87 -0.46
C PRO A 32 -47.33 -6.76 0.61
N GLY A 33 -47.60 -8.06 0.51
CA GLY A 33 -46.58 -9.08 0.74
C GLY A 33 -45.82 -9.27 -0.57
N GLU A 34 -44.49 -9.32 -0.46
CA GLU A 34 -43.53 -9.69 -1.52
C GLU A 34 -43.30 -8.66 -2.65
N LYS A 35 -42.07 -8.12 -2.67
CA LYS A 35 -41.52 -7.33 -3.79
C LYS A 35 -41.06 -8.29 -4.87
N GLU A 36 -41.79 -8.37 -5.99
CA GLU A 36 -41.28 -8.98 -7.22
C GLU A 36 -40.07 -8.19 -7.74
N THR A 37 -38.91 -8.82 -7.71
CA THR A 37 -37.67 -8.31 -8.30
C THR A 37 -37.66 -8.70 -9.78
N MET A 38 -37.46 -7.72 -10.67
CA MET A 38 -37.26 -7.96 -12.10
C MET A 38 -35.91 -8.65 -12.33
N ILE A 39 -35.91 -9.97 -12.19
CA ILE A 39 -34.84 -10.86 -12.59
C ILE A 39 -35.15 -11.28 -14.04
N SER A 40 -34.23 -11.03 -14.99
CA SER A 40 -34.42 -11.44 -16.38
C SER A 40 -34.64 -12.95 -16.46
N ASP A 41 -35.47 -13.44 -17.38
CA ASP A 41 -35.85 -14.86 -17.51
C ASP A 41 -34.68 -15.85 -17.47
N ALA A 42 -33.47 -15.42 -17.87
CA ALA A 42 -32.23 -16.20 -17.80
C ALA A 42 -31.76 -16.59 -16.37
N PHE A 43 -32.33 -15.99 -15.31
CA PHE A 43 -31.96 -16.26 -13.91
C PHE A 43 -33.15 -16.81 -13.09
N ARG A 44 -34.32 -17.03 -13.71
CA ARG A 44 -35.51 -17.57 -13.02
C ARG A 44 -35.35 -19.04 -12.59
N ASP A 45 -34.55 -19.81 -13.34
CA ASP A 45 -34.33 -21.23 -13.09
C ASP A 45 -33.03 -21.54 -12.35
N ILE A 46 -32.34 -20.53 -11.82
CA ILE A 46 -31.19 -20.78 -10.93
C ILE A 46 -31.78 -21.19 -9.57
N PRO A 47 -31.52 -22.40 -9.07
CA PRO A 47 -31.97 -22.78 -7.74
C PRO A 47 -31.45 -21.73 -6.76
N ALA A 48 -32.37 -21.10 -6.01
CA ALA A 48 -31.98 -20.32 -4.85
C ALA A 48 -31.33 -21.31 -3.88
N HIS A 49 -30.01 -21.40 -3.91
CA HIS A 49 -29.26 -22.13 -2.91
C HIS A 49 -29.63 -21.47 -1.58
N GLU A 50 -30.17 -22.24 -0.64
CA GLU A 50 -30.36 -21.76 0.72
C GLU A 50 -29.02 -21.14 1.16
N LEU A 51 -29.05 -19.89 1.64
CA LEU A 51 -27.90 -19.21 2.26
C LEU A 51 -27.61 -19.88 3.62
N GLY A 52 -27.34 -21.18 3.58
CA GLY A 52 -26.88 -22.00 4.68
C GLY A 52 -25.41 -22.30 4.45
N GLN A 53 -24.57 -21.76 5.33
CA GLN A 53 -23.11 -21.74 5.27
C GLN A 53 -22.54 -20.91 4.12
N GLU A 54 -21.93 -19.76 4.48
CA GLU A 54 -20.98 -19.06 3.61
C GLU A 54 -19.74 -19.94 3.43
N ASP A 55 -19.82 -20.94 2.57
CA ASP A 55 -18.65 -21.71 2.19
C ASP A 55 -17.69 -20.79 1.44
N MET A 56 -16.49 -20.62 2.00
CA MET A 56 -15.42 -19.82 1.40
C MET A 56 -15.13 -20.32 -0.01
N VAL A 57 -15.36 -19.47 -1.02
CA VAL A 57 -15.10 -19.80 -2.42
C VAL A 57 -13.61 -20.04 -2.61
N THR A 58 -13.24 -21.29 -2.91
CA THR A 58 -11.86 -21.61 -3.28
C THR A 58 -11.62 -21.19 -4.73
N LEU A 59 -10.77 -20.19 -4.92
CA LEU A 59 -10.40 -19.72 -6.25
C LEU A 59 -9.36 -20.63 -6.90
N MET A 60 -9.37 -20.70 -8.23
CA MET A 60 -8.37 -21.45 -8.98
C MET A 60 -6.94 -20.98 -8.64
N PRO A 61 -6.00 -21.92 -8.45
CA PRO A 61 -4.60 -21.61 -8.23
C PRO A 61 -4.01 -20.75 -9.36
N ALA A 62 -3.09 -19.84 -9.01
CA ALA A 62 -2.52 -18.89 -9.98
C ALA A 62 -1.63 -19.58 -11.04
N ASP A 63 -1.09 -20.76 -10.72
CA ASP A 63 -0.23 -21.58 -11.57
C ASP A 63 -1.01 -22.38 -12.63
N GLU A 64 -2.34 -22.46 -12.53
CA GLU A 64 -3.16 -23.22 -13.47
C GLU A 64 -3.10 -22.62 -14.89
N VAL A 65 -2.92 -23.48 -15.91
CA VAL A 65 -2.95 -23.08 -17.32
C VAL A 65 -4.39 -23.17 -17.84
N LEU A 66 -4.97 -22.03 -18.15
CA LEU A 66 -6.35 -21.93 -18.59
C LEU A 66 -6.46 -21.76 -20.12
N VAL A 67 -5.43 -22.09 -20.90
CA VAL A 67 -5.51 -22.09 -22.37
C VAL A 67 -6.22 -23.37 -22.82
N SER A 68 -7.37 -23.27 -23.49
CA SER A 68 -8.22 -24.45 -23.78
C SER A 68 -7.64 -25.46 -24.77
N LYS A 69 -6.84 -25.02 -25.75
CA LYS A 69 -6.18 -25.87 -26.76
C LYS A 69 -4.75 -25.38 -26.98
N PRO A 70 -3.85 -25.60 -26.01
CA PRO A 70 -2.48 -25.10 -26.10
C PRO A 70 -1.72 -25.91 -27.15
N VAL A 71 -1.02 -25.20 -28.05
CA VAL A 71 -0.14 -25.85 -29.05
C VAL A 71 1.00 -26.60 -28.35
N ASN A 72 1.52 -26.04 -27.27
CA ASN A 72 2.51 -26.67 -26.40
C ASN A 72 2.21 -26.30 -24.95
N LEU A 73 1.57 -27.22 -24.22
CA LEU A 73 1.20 -27.00 -22.82
C LEU A 73 2.43 -26.85 -21.91
N GLU A 74 3.45 -27.69 -22.11
CA GLU A 74 4.65 -27.71 -21.27
C GLU A 74 5.45 -26.42 -21.40
N ALA A 75 5.54 -25.84 -22.60
CA ALA A 75 6.13 -24.52 -22.78
C ALA A 75 5.39 -23.43 -21.99
N ILE A 76 4.05 -23.46 -21.95
CA ILE A 76 3.26 -22.48 -21.20
C ILE A 76 3.49 -22.64 -19.70
N LYS A 77 3.52 -23.87 -19.19
CA LYS A 77 3.86 -24.15 -17.78
C LYS A 77 5.25 -23.65 -17.43
N ALA A 78 6.25 -23.93 -18.27
CA ALA A 78 7.62 -23.46 -18.08
C ALA A 78 7.68 -21.93 -18.04
N MET A 79 7.03 -21.24 -18.98
CA MET A 79 6.97 -19.77 -18.98
C MET A 79 6.29 -19.25 -17.70
N LYS A 80 5.16 -19.85 -17.28
CA LYS A 80 4.48 -19.45 -16.02
C LYS A 80 5.38 -19.58 -14.80
N ALA A 81 6.22 -20.62 -14.72
CA ALA A 81 7.15 -20.81 -13.62
C ALA A 81 8.24 -19.73 -13.54
N THR A 82 8.55 -19.06 -14.67
CA THR A 82 9.60 -18.02 -14.73
C THR A 82 9.14 -16.61 -14.37
N THR A 83 7.83 -16.39 -14.18
CA THR A 83 7.31 -15.04 -13.94
C THR A 83 6.12 -15.03 -12.99
N PRO A 84 6.02 -14.04 -12.09
CA PRO A 84 4.80 -13.82 -11.30
C PRO A 84 3.66 -13.20 -12.14
N ALA A 85 3.92 -12.79 -13.39
CA ALA A 85 2.91 -12.23 -14.26
C ALA A 85 1.80 -13.26 -14.60
N ARG A 86 0.56 -12.80 -14.71
CA ARG A 86 -0.61 -13.65 -14.99
C ARG A 86 -0.70 -14.08 -16.46
N ILE A 87 0.25 -14.90 -16.91
CA ILE A 87 0.25 -15.48 -18.25
C ILE A 87 -0.41 -16.87 -18.26
N GLY A 88 -0.74 -17.37 -19.46
CA GLY A 88 -1.40 -18.66 -19.63
C GLY A 88 -2.86 -18.70 -19.14
N ILE A 89 -3.49 -17.53 -18.91
CA ILE A 89 -4.87 -17.39 -18.39
C ILE A 89 -5.98 -17.66 -19.41
N GLY A 90 -5.61 -17.94 -20.67
CA GLY A 90 -6.56 -18.16 -21.77
C GLY A 90 -7.44 -16.94 -22.07
N ARG A 91 -8.53 -17.17 -22.82
CA ARG A 91 -9.51 -16.14 -23.20
C ARG A 91 -10.88 -16.75 -23.51
N ALA A 92 -11.92 -15.93 -23.42
CA ALA A 92 -13.26 -16.16 -23.97
C ALA A 92 -13.53 -15.07 -25.01
N GLY A 93 -13.46 -15.42 -26.31
CA GLY A 93 -13.42 -14.42 -27.37
C GLY A 93 -12.20 -13.51 -27.23
N ALA A 94 -12.44 -12.20 -27.07
CA ALA A 94 -11.42 -11.18 -26.80
C ALA A 94 -11.31 -10.79 -25.31
N ARG A 95 -12.01 -11.49 -24.41
CA ARG A 95 -12.07 -11.19 -22.97
C ARG A 95 -11.35 -12.24 -22.14
N MET A 96 -11.06 -11.91 -20.88
CA MET A 96 -10.54 -12.87 -19.89
C MET A 96 -11.56 -13.98 -19.63
N LYS A 97 -11.07 -15.16 -19.23
CA LYS A 97 -11.94 -16.20 -18.68
C LYS A 97 -12.50 -15.78 -17.32
N THR A 98 -13.69 -16.27 -16.98
CA THR A 98 -14.38 -15.95 -15.71
C THR A 98 -13.51 -16.26 -14.49
N ALA A 99 -12.85 -17.43 -14.46
CA ALA A 99 -11.95 -17.80 -13.36
C ALA A 99 -10.81 -16.78 -13.15
N SER A 100 -10.17 -16.36 -14.25
CA SER A 100 -9.09 -15.35 -14.22
C SER A 100 -9.58 -13.99 -13.72
N LEU A 101 -10.81 -13.60 -14.11
CA LEU A 101 -11.44 -12.37 -13.65
C LEU A 101 -11.77 -12.45 -12.15
N LEU A 102 -12.36 -13.55 -11.67
CA LEU A 102 -12.68 -13.73 -10.26
C LEU A 102 -11.41 -13.69 -9.39
N LYS A 103 -10.34 -14.37 -9.83
CA LYS A 103 -9.04 -14.29 -9.13
C LYS A 103 -8.47 -12.88 -9.13
N PHE A 104 -8.59 -12.16 -10.23
CA PHE A 104 -8.16 -10.76 -10.30
C PHE A 104 -8.93 -9.88 -9.31
N LEU A 105 -10.25 -10.02 -9.24
CA LEU A 105 -11.09 -9.23 -8.33
C LEU A 105 -10.81 -9.57 -6.86
N ALA A 106 -10.61 -10.84 -6.52
CA ALA A 106 -10.27 -11.25 -5.17
C ALA A 106 -8.91 -10.69 -4.72
N ASP A 107 -7.89 -10.79 -5.58
CA ASP A 107 -6.58 -10.21 -5.27
C ASP A 107 -6.64 -8.68 -5.19
N HIS A 108 -7.54 -8.06 -5.95
CA HIS A 108 -7.77 -6.63 -5.86
C HIS A 108 -8.38 -6.23 -4.51
N ALA A 109 -9.36 -6.99 -4.01
CA ALA A 109 -9.94 -6.75 -2.68
C ALA A 109 -8.86 -6.84 -1.58
N VAL A 110 -8.04 -7.90 -1.60
CA VAL A 110 -6.91 -8.06 -0.67
C VAL A 110 -5.93 -6.88 -0.77
N ALA A 111 -5.61 -6.44 -1.99
CA ALA A 111 -4.72 -5.30 -2.19
C ALA A 111 -5.33 -3.98 -1.68
N GLN A 112 -6.65 -3.79 -1.76
CA GLN A 112 -7.33 -2.62 -1.19
C GLN A 112 -7.26 -2.65 0.34
N ASP A 113 -7.55 -3.79 0.97
CA ASP A 113 -7.49 -3.94 2.43
C ASP A 113 -6.08 -3.64 2.95
N ALA A 114 -5.04 -4.11 2.25
CA ALA A 114 -3.65 -3.87 2.61
C ALA A 114 -3.30 -2.36 2.72
N VAL A 115 -3.94 -1.49 1.91
CA VAL A 115 -3.72 -0.04 1.97
C VAL A 115 -4.13 0.53 3.33
N PHE A 116 -5.17 -0.02 3.96
CA PHE A 116 -5.73 0.48 5.23
C PHE A 116 -5.16 -0.20 6.47
N THR A 117 -4.20 -1.12 6.31
CA THR A 117 -3.50 -1.73 7.44
C THR A 117 -2.47 -0.77 8.04
N ASP A 118 -2.24 -0.92 9.34
CA ASP A 118 -1.23 -0.20 10.13
C ASP A 118 -0.22 -1.20 10.71
N VAL A 119 1.00 -0.72 10.99
CA VAL A 119 2.03 -1.53 11.66
C VAL A 119 1.67 -1.68 13.14
N SER A 120 1.74 -2.91 13.65
CA SER A 120 1.37 -3.22 15.02
C SER A 120 2.33 -2.56 16.06
N PRO A 121 1.83 -2.02 17.19
CA PRO A 121 2.68 -1.53 18.27
C PRO A 121 3.62 -2.61 18.85
N GLU A 122 3.16 -3.86 18.89
CA GLU A 122 3.95 -5.01 19.34
C GLU A 122 5.14 -5.25 18.41
N PHE A 123 4.93 -5.12 17.09
CA PHE A 123 6.01 -5.18 16.11
C PHE A 123 7.06 -4.09 16.37
N LEU A 124 6.62 -2.84 16.55
CA LEU A 124 7.53 -1.71 16.78
C LEU A 124 8.34 -1.88 18.08
N ASN A 125 7.69 -2.35 19.14
CA ASN A 125 8.37 -2.65 20.41
C ASN A 125 9.40 -3.77 20.24
N ARG A 126 9.07 -4.85 19.52
CA ARG A 126 9.99 -5.96 19.24
C ARG A 126 11.21 -5.50 18.45
N MET A 127 11.03 -4.57 17.50
CA MET A 127 12.12 -3.98 16.70
C MET A 127 12.83 -2.82 17.40
N ASN A 128 12.44 -2.47 18.63
CA ASN A 128 12.95 -1.32 19.39
C ASN A 128 12.85 0.01 18.62
N LEU A 129 11.76 0.20 17.88
CA LEU A 129 11.47 1.41 17.12
C LEU A 129 10.42 2.24 17.86
N PHE A 130 10.81 3.38 18.41
CA PHE A 130 9.80 4.33 18.88
C PHE A 130 9.06 4.95 17.69
N ALA A 131 7.76 5.17 17.85
CA ALA A 131 6.91 5.72 16.80
C ALA A 131 6.77 7.24 16.96
N VAL A 132 6.84 7.93 15.83
CA VAL A 132 6.38 9.32 15.65
C VAL A 132 5.46 9.39 14.43
N GLN A 133 4.87 10.55 14.16
CA GLN A 133 3.90 10.71 13.07
C GLN A 133 4.25 11.92 12.21
N SER A 134 3.87 11.85 10.93
CA SER A 134 3.84 13.03 10.07
C SER A 134 2.75 14.02 10.50
N SER A 135 2.55 15.08 9.73
CA SER A 135 1.48 16.06 9.97
C SER A 135 0.09 15.52 9.63
N ALA A 136 0.01 14.38 8.94
CA ALA A 136 -1.26 13.71 8.68
C ALA A 136 -1.85 13.19 9.99
N GLN A 137 -3.13 13.45 10.24
CA GLN A 137 -3.80 13.06 11.49
C GLN A 137 -4.26 11.60 11.45
N ASP A 138 -4.66 11.14 10.27
CA ASP A 138 -5.21 9.82 10.02
C ASP A 138 -4.83 9.33 8.61
N LYS A 139 -5.23 8.09 8.31
CA LYS A 139 -4.96 7.43 7.04
C LYS A 139 -5.63 8.15 5.86
N GLU A 140 -6.83 8.69 6.05
CA GLU A 140 -7.57 9.39 5.00
C GLU A 140 -6.83 10.67 4.58
N GLY A 141 -6.43 11.50 5.56
CA GLY A 141 -5.61 12.68 5.34
C GLY A 141 -4.28 12.32 4.68
N PHE A 142 -3.62 11.24 5.09
CA PHE A 142 -2.38 10.78 4.47
C PHE A 142 -2.53 10.39 2.97
N LEU A 143 -3.66 9.78 2.61
CA LEU A 143 -3.93 9.35 1.23
C LEU A 143 -4.34 10.52 0.33
N THR A 144 -5.12 11.47 0.87
CA THR A 144 -5.72 12.58 0.12
C THR A 144 -4.86 13.84 0.08
N HIS A 145 -3.97 14.04 1.06
CA HIS A 145 -3.13 15.23 1.23
C HIS A 145 -1.64 14.84 1.33
N PRO A 146 -0.97 14.53 0.21
CA PRO A 146 0.41 14.03 0.21
C PRO A 146 1.41 14.93 0.93
N GLU A 147 1.21 16.24 0.91
CA GLU A 147 2.04 17.25 1.57
C GLU A 147 2.10 17.09 3.10
N LEU A 148 1.04 16.58 3.73
CA LEU A 148 1.02 16.31 5.17
C LEU A 148 1.96 15.18 5.54
N GLY A 149 2.07 14.17 4.67
CA GLY A 149 3.01 13.06 4.86
C GLY A 149 4.46 13.42 4.59
N ARG A 150 4.74 14.57 3.97
CA ARG A 150 6.11 15.06 3.71
C ARG A 150 6.69 15.86 4.89
N ARG A 151 5.94 16.06 5.97
CA ARG A 151 6.33 16.89 7.12
C ARG A 151 6.03 16.19 8.43
N LEU A 152 6.94 16.24 9.38
CA LEU A 152 6.75 15.78 10.76
C LEU A 152 5.71 16.63 11.49
N SER A 153 4.96 16.01 12.40
CA SER A 153 4.15 16.78 13.37
C SER A 153 5.05 17.55 14.36
N LYS A 154 4.49 18.52 15.08
CA LYS A 154 5.24 19.29 16.07
C LYS A 154 5.73 18.40 17.21
N GLU A 155 4.89 17.45 17.62
CA GLU A 155 5.16 16.46 18.65
C GLU A 155 6.29 15.52 18.21
N ALA A 156 6.28 15.10 16.93
CA ALA A 156 7.33 14.26 16.36
C ALA A 156 8.70 14.95 16.41
N ILE A 157 8.76 16.24 16.05
CA ILE A 157 10.01 17.04 16.12
C ILE A 157 10.55 17.06 17.55
N GLN A 158 9.69 17.26 18.55
CA GLN A 158 10.09 17.29 19.96
C GLN A 158 10.64 15.92 20.41
N ILE A 159 9.94 14.83 20.09
CA ILE A 159 10.34 13.48 20.46
C ILE A 159 11.68 13.10 19.82
N ILE A 160 11.85 13.38 18.51
CA ILE A 160 13.09 13.10 17.79
C ILE A 160 14.25 13.88 18.40
N THR A 161 14.05 15.18 18.69
CA THR A 161 15.09 16.02 19.30
C THR A 161 15.52 15.53 20.69
N GLN A 162 14.62 14.90 21.44
CA GLN A 162 14.90 14.36 22.78
C GLN A 162 15.56 12.98 22.74
N LYS A 163 15.19 12.12 21.76
CA LYS A 163 15.60 10.72 21.73
C LYS A 163 16.77 10.42 20.80
N CYS A 164 17.06 11.30 19.85
CA CYS A 164 18.11 11.08 18.86
C CYS A 164 19.30 12.01 19.07
N GLU A 165 20.50 11.50 18.79
CA GLU A 165 21.71 12.30 18.72
C GLU A 165 21.72 13.14 17.44
N LYS A 166 22.39 14.29 17.52
CA LYS A 166 22.76 15.11 16.37
C LYS A 166 24.16 14.76 15.88
N ASP A 167 24.50 15.25 14.70
CA ASP A 167 25.84 15.12 14.11
C ASP A 167 26.23 13.64 13.94
N ILE A 168 25.36 12.92 13.24
CA ILE A 168 25.50 11.51 12.89
C ILE A 168 25.85 11.37 11.40
N GLN A 169 26.54 10.29 11.02
CA GLN A 169 26.86 10.08 9.60
C GLN A 169 25.66 9.51 8.85
N VAL A 170 24.96 8.54 9.43
CA VAL A 170 23.82 7.89 8.80
C VAL A 170 22.65 7.80 9.77
N GLN A 171 21.49 8.33 9.36
CA GLN A 171 20.21 8.11 10.03
C GLN A 171 19.39 7.07 9.25
N ILE A 172 18.82 6.09 9.94
CA ILE A 172 17.84 5.16 9.37
C ILE A 172 16.45 5.54 9.89
N ILE A 173 15.49 5.70 9.01
CA ILE A 173 14.06 5.81 9.38
C ILE A 173 13.28 4.69 8.71
N VAL A 174 12.33 4.14 9.44
CA VAL A 174 11.34 3.19 8.92
C VAL A 174 10.02 3.94 8.76
N VAL A 175 9.39 3.83 7.60
CA VAL A 175 8.19 4.59 7.26
C VAL A 175 7.15 3.64 6.70
N ASP A 176 5.94 3.62 7.27
CA ASP A 176 4.85 2.78 6.74
C ASP A 176 4.62 3.00 5.24
N GLY A 177 4.64 4.25 4.80
CA GLY A 177 4.37 4.62 3.42
C GLY A 177 2.96 4.18 3.04
N LEU A 178 2.85 3.49 1.91
CA LEU A 178 1.56 3.00 1.42
C LEU A 178 1.27 1.54 1.80
N SER A 179 2.21 0.85 2.44
CA SER A 179 2.04 -0.56 2.84
C SER A 179 2.72 -0.90 4.16
N SER A 180 1.92 -1.09 5.20
CA SER A 180 2.38 -1.58 6.50
C SER A 180 2.87 -3.04 6.42
N SER A 181 2.28 -3.87 5.55
CA SER A 181 2.71 -5.25 5.34
C SER A 181 4.15 -5.35 4.82
N ALA A 182 4.60 -4.37 4.02
CA ALA A 182 5.99 -4.31 3.57
C ALA A 182 6.97 -4.07 4.73
N ILE A 183 6.55 -3.34 5.76
CA ILE A 183 7.38 -3.10 6.95
C ILE A 183 7.51 -4.39 7.75
N GLU A 184 6.38 -5.01 8.08
CA GLU A 184 6.38 -6.20 8.94
C GLU A 184 7.07 -7.40 8.28
N ALA A 185 6.97 -7.52 6.95
CA ALA A 185 7.60 -8.62 6.21
C ALA A 185 9.11 -8.50 6.05
N ASN A 186 9.67 -7.28 5.97
CA ASN A 186 11.07 -7.10 5.55
C ASN A 186 12.00 -6.50 6.60
N ILE A 187 11.49 -5.61 7.46
CA ILE A 187 12.32 -4.93 8.48
C ILE A 187 12.98 -5.91 9.48
N PRO A 188 12.37 -7.03 9.89
CA PRO A 188 13.00 -7.99 10.81
C PRO A 188 14.35 -8.53 10.32
N ASP A 189 14.51 -8.70 9.01
CA ASP A 189 15.73 -9.25 8.41
C ASP A 189 16.65 -8.14 7.87
N LEU A 190 16.08 -7.08 7.30
CA LEU A 190 16.85 -6.00 6.69
C LEU A 190 17.56 -5.11 7.71
N LEU A 191 16.83 -4.64 8.74
CA LEU A 191 17.36 -3.64 9.67
C LEU A 191 18.57 -4.18 10.47
N PRO A 192 18.55 -5.43 10.99
CA PRO A 192 19.72 -6.00 11.65
C PRO A 192 20.92 -6.17 10.69
N ALA A 193 20.69 -6.65 9.46
CA ALA A 193 21.75 -6.82 8.47
C ALA A 193 22.41 -5.48 8.11
N LEU A 194 21.61 -4.43 7.88
CA LEU A 194 22.10 -3.09 7.61
C LEU A 194 22.85 -2.49 8.81
N THR A 195 22.27 -2.60 10.01
CA THR A 195 22.91 -2.08 11.24
C THR A 195 24.28 -2.73 11.48
N GLN A 196 24.36 -4.04 11.32
CA GLN A 196 25.62 -4.78 11.45
C GLN A 196 26.63 -4.37 10.37
N GLY A 197 26.18 -4.21 9.12
CA GLY A 197 27.01 -3.76 8.01
C GLY A 197 27.63 -2.38 8.25
N LEU A 198 26.84 -1.42 8.76
CA LEU A 198 27.31 -0.07 9.10
C LEU A 198 28.29 -0.09 10.28
N ALA A 199 28.03 -0.90 11.31
CA ALA A 199 28.93 -1.05 12.45
C ALA A 199 30.30 -1.61 12.03
N VAL A 200 30.33 -2.65 11.20
CA VAL A 200 31.57 -3.22 10.66
C VAL A 200 32.32 -2.21 9.78
N ALA A 201 31.60 -1.35 9.06
CA ALA A 201 32.19 -0.28 8.26
C ALA A 201 32.71 0.91 9.10
N GLY A 202 32.51 0.91 10.42
CA GLY A 202 32.89 2.02 11.30
C GLY A 202 32.09 3.30 11.07
N ILE A 203 30.87 3.20 10.53
CA ILE A 203 30.00 4.34 10.24
C ILE A 203 29.16 4.66 11.47
N LYS A 204 29.22 5.90 11.96
CA LYS A 204 28.39 6.37 13.09
C LYS A 204 26.92 6.48 12.67
N MET A 205 26.11 5.54 13.14
CA MET A 205 24.67 5.48 12.92
C MET A 205 23.88 6.16 14.06
N GLY A 206 22.81 6.88 13.73
CA GLY A 206 21.85 7.38 14.70
C GLY A 206 20.83 6.33 15.15
N THR A 207 20.04 6.64 16.18
CA THR A 207 18.97 5.76 16.68
C THR A 207 17.87 5.59 15.62
N PRO A 208 17.58 4.38 15.11
CA PRO A 208 16.49 4.16 14.17
C PRO A 208 15.13 4.37 14.84
N PHE A 209 14.16 4.86 14.07
CA PHE A 209 12.79 5.08 14.56
C PHE A 209 11.76 4.95 13.44
N PHE A 210 10.49 4.87 13.83
CA PHE A 210 9.37 4.67 12.91
C PHE A 210 8.55 5.96 12.73
N ILE A 211 8.20 6.28 11.49
CA ILE A 211 7.31 7.39 11.14
C ILE A 211 6.03 6.86 10.53
N ARG A 212 4.91 7.14 11.20
CA ARG A 212 3.57 6.90 10.69
C ARG A 212 3.17 7.95 9.67
N TYR A 213 2.44 7.53 8.64
CA TYR A 213 1.90 8.36 7.58
C TYR A 213 2.98 9.19 6.88
N GLY A 214 4.17 8.62 6.70
CA GLY A 214 5.28 9.32 6.07
C GLY A 214 5.31 9.13 4.54
N ARG A 215 5.79 10.16 3.84
CA ARG A 215 6.21 10.10 2.43
C ARG A 215 7.72 10.30 2.39
N VAL A 216 8.36 9.88 1.30
CA VAL A 216 9.81 9.98 1.09
C VAL A 216 10.41 11.30 1.61
N TRP A 217 9.85 12.44 1.20
CA TRP A 217 10.34 13.78 1.57
C TRP A 217 10.36 14.12 3.06
N VAL A 218 9.69 13.34 3.92
CA VAL A 218 9.83 13.51 5.38
C VAL A 218 11.29 13.29 5.83
N GLU A 219 12.06 12.51 5.07
CA GLU A 219 13.46 12.22 5.36
C GLU A 219 14.35 13.48 5.32
N ASP A 220 14.04 14.46 4.45
CA ASP A 220 14.82 15.70 4.38
C ASP A 220 14.70 16.51 5.66
N GLN A 221 13.50 16.56 6.23
CA GLN A 221 13.27 17.26 7.49
C GLN A 221 13.99 16.55 8.64
N VAL A 222 13.99 15.21 8.67
CA VAL A 222 14.72 14.44 9.68
C VAL A 222 16.23 14.63 9.55
N ALA A 223 16.77 14.56 8.33
CA ALA A 223 18.19 14.76 8.06
C ALA A 223 18.67 16.12 8.56
N ASN A 224 17.91 17.18 8.24
CA ASN A 224 18.18 18.54 8.71
C ASN A 224 18.05 18.69 10.24
N LEU A 225 17.02 18.08 10.84
CA LEU A 225 16.79 18.14 12.29
C LEU A 225 17.94 17.51 13.09
N LEU A 226 18.51 16.42 12.58
CA LEU A 226 19.58 15.66 13.22
C LEU A 226 20.98 16.04 12.72
N ASN A 227 21.09 16.95 11.75
CA ASN A 227 22.33 17.25 11.02
C ASN A 227 23.04 15.95 10.57
N ALA A 228 22.29 15.04 9.96
CA ALA A 228 22.82 13.78 9.45
C ALA A 228 23.52 14.01 8.10
N ASP A 229 24.71 13.43 7.89
CA ASP A 229 25.36 13.49 6.57
C ASP A 229 24.53 12.78 5.50
N MET A 230 23.90 11.66 5.86
CA MET A 230 23.04 10.88 4.99
C MET A 230 21.84 10.35 5.77
N ILE A 231 20.69 10.28 5.11
CA ILE A 231 19.51 9.58 5.62
C ILE A 231 19.08 8.48 4.67
N ILE A 232 18.56 7.39 5.22
CA ILE A 232 17.88 6.32 4.50
C ILE A 232 16.46 6.12 5.05
N SER A 233 15.47 6.21 4.16
CA SER A 233 14.08 5.86 4.43
C SER A 233 13.74 4.49 3.87
N LEU A 234 13.48 3.55 4.79
CA LEU A 234 12.93 2.23 4.50
C LEU A 234 11.40 2.36 4.49
N ILE A 235 10.82 2.47 3.30
CA ILE A 235 9.41 2.88 3.12
C ILE A 235 8.59 1.81 2.38
N GLY A 236 7.40 1.53 2.90
CA GLY A 236 6.45 0.61 2.26
C GLY A 236 5.90 1.20 0.95
N GLU A 237 6.03 0.44 -0.14
CA GLU A 237 5.54 0.84 -1.46
C GLU A 237 4.02 0.73 -1.56
N ARG A 238 3.45 1.20 -2.68
CA ARG A 238 2.04 0.99 -2.99
C ARG A 238 1.78 -0.53 -3.13
N PRO A 239 0.78 -1.10 -2.43
CA PRO A 239 0.40 -2.49 -2.62
C PRO A 239 0.10 -2.80 -4.09
N GLY A 240 0.78 -3.80 -4.62
CA GLY A 240 0.50 -4.35 -5.95
C GLY A 240 -0.58 -5.42 -5.87
N LEU A 241 -1.12 -5.81 -7.02
CA LEU A 241 -2.13 -6.87 -7.09
C LEU A 241 -1.60 -8.24 -6.63
N GLY A 242 -0.29 -8.48 -6.77
CA GLY A 242 0.33 -9.77 -6.41
C GLY A 242 1.03 -9.79 -5.06
N THR A 243 1.36 -8.62 -4.50
CA THR A 243 2.08 -8.51 -3.23
C THR A 243 1.87 -7.14 -2.61
N ALA A 244 1.64 -7.10 -1.30
CA ALA A 244 1.69 -5.90 -0.48
C ALA A 244 3.05 -5.75 0.24
N GLU A 245 3.97 -6.69 0.05
CA GLU A 245 5.20 -6.78 0.84
C GLU A 245 6.37 -5.98 0.25
N SER A 246 6.20 -5.21 -0.84
CA SER A 246 7.30 -4.51 -1.49
C SER A 246 7.77 -3.29 -0.68
N LEU A 247 9.04 -3.28 -0.30
CA LEU A 247 9.73 -2.17 0.40
C LEU A 247 10.70 -1.47 -0.56
N SER A 248 10.83 -0.15 -0.42
CA SER A 248 11.88 0.65 -1.05
C SER A 248 12.79 1.29 -0.01
N ALA A 249 14.05 1.49 -0.38
CA ALA A 249 15.02 2.28 0.36
C ALA A 249 15.35 3.55 -0.44
N TYR A 250 14.94 4.70 0.07
CA TYR A 250 15.31 6.02 -0.44
C TYR A 250 16.48 6.56 0.37
N MET A 251 17.44 7.18 -0.29
CA MET A 251 18.68 7.63 0.32
C MET A 251 19.09 9.00 -0.22
N ILE A 252 19.45 9.92 0.66
CA ILE A 252 19.96 11.23 0.25
C ILE A 252 21.10 11.71 1.14
N TYR A 253 22.10 12.33 0.52
CA TYR A 253 23.21 12.97 1.20
C TYR A 253 22.96 14.47 1.38
N ARG A 254 22.99 14.96 2.62
CA ARG A 254 22.82 16.37 3.03
C ARG A 254 21.77 17.16 2.23
N PRO A 255 20.47 16.77 2.30
CA PRO A 255 19.41 17.47 1.58
C PRO A 255 19.22 18.90 2.08
N ASP A 256 18.99 19.83 1.15
CA ASP A 256 18.68 21.24 1.39
C ASP A 256 17.41 21.71 0.64
N GLU A 257 17.12 23.01 0.67
CA GLU A 257 15.94 23.61 0.01
C GLU A 257 15.93 23.47 -1.52
N THR A 258 17.08 23.19 -2.13
CA THR A 258 17.22 22.98 -3.59
C THR A 258 17.11 21.52 -4.02
N THR A 259 17.00 20.61 -3.04
CA THR A 259 16.85 19.17 -3.27
C THR A 259 15.71 18.88 -4.23
N VAL A 260 15.98 18.00 -5.19
CA VAL A 260 14.96 17.42 -6.08
C VAL A 260 14.94 15.90 -5.94
N GLU A 261 13.88 15.24 -6.43
CA GLU A 261 13.75 13.78 -6.35
C GLU A 261 14.94 13.03 -6.98
N ALA A 262 15.52 13.59 -8.05
CA ALA A 262 16.68 13.02 -8.74
C ALA A 262 17.97 12.98 -7.90
N ASP A 263 18.01 13.70 -6.77
CA ASP A 263 19.12 13.66 -5.82
C ASP A 263 19.08 12.44 -4.91
N ARG A 264 17.99 11.66 -4.93
CA ARG A 264 17.85 10.45 -4.13
C ARG A 264 18.38 9.23 -4.88
N THR A 265 19.15 8.41 -4.18
CA THR A 265 19.44 7.04 -4.61
C THR A 265 18.30 6.14 -4.13
N VAL A 266 17.78 5.26 -5.00
CA VAL A 266 16.66 4.38 -4.66
C VAL A 266 17.01 2.93 -4.95
N ILE A 267 16.72 2.05 -4.00
CA ILE A 267 16.69 0.59 -4.20
C ILE A 267 15.27 0.13 -3.89
N SER A 268 14.56 -0.35 -4.91
CA SER A 268 13.15 -0.75 -4.81
C SER A 268 12.99 -2.27 -4.84
N ASN A 269 11.75 -2.74 -4.68
CA ASN A 269 11.38 -4.15 -4.80
C ASN A 269 12.16 -5.05 -3.84
N ILE A 270 12.34 -4.57 -2.61
CA ILE A 270 12.89 -5.36 -1.52
C ILE A 270 11.75 -6.19 -0.93
N HIS A 271 11.76 -7.49 -1.22
CA HIS A 271 10.85 -8.50 -0.69
C HIS A 271 11.32 -9.90 -1.13
N LYS A 272 10.69 -10.96 -0.61
CA LYS A 272 11.04 -12.37 -0.93
C LYS A 272 11.08 -12.75 -2.41
N GLY A 273 10.38 -11.99 -3.27
CA GLY A 273 10.31 -12.23 -4.72
C GLY A 273 11.08 -11.20 -5.55
N GLY A 274 11.75 -10.25 -4.90
CA GLY A 274 12.65 -9.26 -5.49
C GLY A 274 14.02 -9.41 -4.86
N ILE A 275 14.59 -8.34 -4.31
CA ILE A 275 15.83 -8.44 -3.52
C ILE A 275 15.48 -8.93 -2.11
N PRO A 276 16.01 -10.09 -1.67
CA PRO A 276 15.74 -10.59 -0.32
C PRO A 276 16.19 -9.58 0.76
N PRO A 277 15.42 -9.39 1.85
CA PRO A 277 15.68 -8.33 2.84
C PRO A 277 17.09 -8.34 3.46
N ALA A 278 17.63 -9.51 3.79
CA ALA A 278 18.98 -9.64 4.34
C ALA A 278 20.06 -9.25 3.31
N GLU A 279 19.88 -9.63 2.04
CA GLU A 279 20.76 -9.25 0.95
C GLU A 279 20.68 -7.74 0.68
N ALA A 280 19.47 -7.17 0.72
CA ALA A 280 19.25 -5.74 0.60
C ALA A 280 20.00 -4.96 1.69
N GLY A 281 20.01 -5.43 2.94
CA GLY A 281 20.78 -4.80 4.03
C GLY A 281 22.29 -4.74 3.75
N ALA A 282 22.87 -5.82 3.20
CA ALA A 282 24.27 -5.85 2.79
C ALA A 282 24.53 -4.91 1.60
N HIS A 283 23.67 -4.96 0.57
CA HIS A 283 23.80 -4.10 -0.61
C HIS A 283 23.68 -2.61 -0.26
N LEU A 284 22.72 -2.24 0.60
CA LEU A 284 22.55 -0.88 1.10
C LEU A 284 23.78 -0.38 1.85
N THR A 285 24.43 -1.24 2.64
CA THR A 285 25.69 -0.89 3.32
C THR A 285 26.77 -0.45 2.32
N ASP A 286 26.90 -1.13 1.18
CA ASP A 286 27.90 -0.79 0.17
C ASP A 286 27.52 0.48 -0.60
N VAL A 287 26.23 0.69 -0.88
CA VAL A 287 25.74 1.95 -1.48
C VAL A 287 25.98 3.13 -0.54
N ILE A 288 25.71 2.98 0.76
CA ILE A 288 25.95 4.02 1.77
C ILE A 288 27.43 4.40 1.82
N LYS A 289 28.36 3.42 1.80
CA LYS A 289 29.80 3.70 1.74
C LYS A 289 30.16 4.54 0.51
N GLN A 290 29.57 4.22 -0.66
CA GLN A 290 29.81 4.97 -1.89
C GLN A 290 29.28 6.40 -1.79
N VAL A 291 28.06 6.59 -1.30
CA VAL A 291 27.44 7.90 -1.08
C VAL A 291 28.29 8.76 -0.14
N LEU A 292 28.70 8.22 1.02
CA LEU A 292 29.52 8.95 1.99
C LEU A 292 30.91 9.30 1.43
N LYS A 293 31.52 8.39 0.66
CA LYS A 293 32.82 8.63 0.01
C LYS A 293 32.74 9.72 -1.05
N ALA A 294 31.71 9.67 -1.90
CA ALA A 294 31.50 10.63 -2.99
C ALA A 294 30.90 11.96 -2.50
N LYS A 295 30.28 11.98 -1.31
CA LYS A 295 29.49 13.10 -0.79
C LYS A 295 28.40 13.54 -1.76
N ALA A 296 27.78 12.56 -2.42
CA ALA A 296 26.76 12.74 -3.44
C ALA A 296 25.81 11.53 -3.47
N SER A 297 24.56 11.76 -3.85
CA SER A 297 23.52 10.74 -4.02
C SER A 297 22.75 10.95 -5.33
N GLY A 298 21.89 9.99 -5.68
CA GLY A 298 21.06 10.03 -6.87
C GLY A 298 21.86 10.15 -8.16
N VAL A 299 21.36 10.95 -9.10
CA VAL A 299 21.99 11.15 -10.42
C VAL A 299 23.42 11.66 -10.29
N ARG A 300 23.71 12.49 -9.28
CA ARG A 300 25.07 13.02 -9.04
C ARG A 300 26.07 11.92 -8.70
N LEU A 301 25.65 10.91 -7.94
CA LEU A 301 26.49 9.75 -7.62
C LEU A 301 26.77 8.91 -8.88
N THR A 302 25.73 8.63 -9.67
CA THR A 302 25.85 7.81 -10.88
C THR A 302 26.75 8.45 -11.94
N GLN A 303 26.80 9.77 -12.02
CA GLN A 303 27.68 10.50 -12.95
C GLN A 303 29.15 10.52 -12.53
N MET A 304 29.48 10.10 -11.31
CA MET A 304 30.85 10.07 -10.78
C MET A 304 31.55 8.70 -10.95
N GLY A 305 30.80 7.66 -11.32
CA GLY A 305 31.30 6.31 -11.60
C GLY A 305 31.47 6.04 -13.10
#